data_AF-A0A7X5DWC0-F1
#
_entry.id   AF-A0A7X5DWC0-F1
#
_cell.length_a   1.000
_cell.length_b   1.000
_cell.length_c   1.000
_cell.angle_alpha   90.00
_cell.angle_beta   90.00
_cell.angle_gamma   90.00
#
_symmetry.space_group_name_H-M   'P 1'
#
loop_
_entity.id
_entity.type
_entity.pdbx_description
1 polymer ?
#
loop_
_entity_poly.entity_id
_entity_poly.type
_entity_poly.pdbx_seq_one_letter_code
_entity_poly.pdbx_strand_id
1 'polypeptide(L)'
;MRNETLLDRAFSNFKAAEANWKLIGEDDFFINLSGYLLEQSLELFIKHHLEINGVKYPHTHDLPTLVNLLNSADDLLGEKLQLFAGTITTWESKTRYIKNYFLEKRNVEKGFELIKPLFQNRLDDMSVF
;
A
#
# COMPACT_ATOMS: atom_id res chain seq x y z
N MET A 1 12.50 3.32 -23.56
CA MET A 1 12.19 3.25 -22.12
C MET A 1 10.91 2.46 -21.97
N ARG A 2 10.87 1.45 -21.08
CA ARG A 2 9.60 0.80 -20.73
C ARG A 2 8.72 1.86 -20.06
N ASN A 3 7.46 1.99 -20.44
CA ASN A 3 6.54 2.89 -19.75
C ASN A 3 6.28 2.31 -18.35
N GLU A 4 6.69 3.04 -17.32
CA GLU A 4 6.43 2.68 -15.92
C GLU A 4 4.92 2.69 -15.67
N THR A 5 4.39 1.60 -15.12
CA THR A 5 2.99 1.49 -14.71
C THR A 5 2.78 1.91 -13.26
N LEU A 6 1.54 2.19 -12.87
CA LEU A 6 1.19 2.38 -11.46
C LEU A 6 1.55 1.14 -10.61
N LEU A 7 1.46 -0.06 -11.19
CA LEU A 7 1.85 -1.30 -10.50
C LEU A 7 3.36 -1.38 -10.24
N ASP A 8 4.20 -0.84 -11.14
CA ASP A 8 5.64 -0.78 -10.93
C ASP A 8 6.01 0.17 -9.77
N ARG A 9 5.30 1.30 -9.68
CA ARG A 9 5.42 2.24 -8.55
C ARG A 9 4.89 1.65 -7.26
N ALA A 10 3.75 0.97 -7.30
CA ALA A 10 3.17 0.28 -6.16
C ALA A 10 4.18 -0.71 -5.55
N PHE A 11 4.76 -1.56 -6.39
CA PHE A 11 5.79 -2.50 -5.96
C PHE A 11 7.04 -1.81 -5.41
N SER A 12 7.51 -0.75 -6.06
CA SER A 12 8.66 0.03 -5.58
C SER A 12 8.40 0.65 -4.20
N ASN A 13 7.20 1.20 -3.97
CA ASN A 13 6.78 1.71 -2.66
C ASN A 13 6.72 0.59 -1.61
N PHE A 14 6.19 -0.58 -1.95
CA PHE A 14 6.19 -1.74 -1.04
C PHE A 14 7.62 -2.13 -0.64
N LYS A 15 8.54 -2.25 -1.60
CA LYS A 15 9.95 -2.57 -1.32
C LYS A 15 10.65 -1.50 -0.50
N ALA A 16 10.37 -0.22 -0.78
CA ALA A 16 10.87 0.89 0.01
C ALA A 16 10.31 0.85 1.45
N ALA A 17 9.04 0.50 1.63
CA ALA A 17 8.44 0.30 2.95
C ALA A 17 9.18 -0.81 3.73
N GLU A 18 9.43 -1.97 3.09
CA GLU A 18 10.18 -3.08 3.70
C GLU A 18 11.62 -2.68 4.05
N ALA A 19 12.29 -1.88 3.21
CA ALA A 19 13.64 -1.42 3.47
C ALA A 19 13.69 -0.48 4.69
N ASN A 20 12.79 0.49 4.77
CA ASN A 20 12.68 1.40 5.91
C ASN A 20 12.26 0.67 7.20
N TRP A 21 11.44 -0.37 7.08
CA TRP A 21 11.00 -1.15 8.23
C TRP A 21 12.17 -1.81 8.99
N LYS A 22 13.27 -2.13 8.28
CA LYS A 22 14.48 -2.68 8.90
C LYS A 22 15.21 -1.67 9.80
N LEU A 23 14.91 -0.37 9.66
CA LEU A 23 15.56 0.73 10.36
C LEU A 23 14.73 1.26 11.54
N ILE A 24 13.57 0.66 11.85
CA ILE A 24 12.70 1.14 12.95
C ILE A 24 13.33 1.06 14.34
N GLY A 25 14.42 0.30 14.50
CA GLY A 25 15.20 0.27 15.75
C GLY A 25 16.09 1.51 15.94
N GLU A 26 16.34 2.25 14.86
CA GLU A 26 17.18 3.46 14.86
C GLU A 26 16.35 4.71 15.19
N ASP A 27 15.15 4.83 14.60
CA ASP A 27 14.25 5.96 14.78
C ASP A 27 12.79 5.55 14.49
N ASP A 28 11.86 5.93 15.37
CA ASP A 28 10.41 5.69 15.19
C ASP A 28 9.86 6.41 13.95
N PHE A 29 10.56 7.42 13.41
CA PHE A 29 10.28 8.01 12.11
C PHE A 29 10.12 6.96 11.01
N PHE A 30 10.93 5.90 11.02
CA PHE A 30 10.87 4.86 10.00
C PHE A 30 9.56 4.05 10.05
N ILE A 31 8.90 3.97 11.21
CA ILE A 31 7.58 3.33 11.32
C ILE A 31 6.56 4.12 10.51
N ASN A 32 6.56 5.45 10.64
CA ASN A 32 5.67 6.33 9.89
C ASN A 32 5.97 6.30 8.40
N LEU A 33 7.25 6.34 8.03
CA LEU A 33 7.66 6.29 6.63
C LEU A 33 7.25 4.97 5.98
N SER A 34 7.45 3.83 6.66
CA SER A 34 6.97 2.52 6.18
C SER A 34 5.45 2.48 6.04
N GLY A 35 4.70 2.99 7.02
CA GLY A 35 3.23 3.06 6.93
C GLY A 35 2.74 3.93 5.77
N TYR A 36 3.32 5.10 5.59
CA TYR A 36 3.03 5.98 4.45
C TYR A 36 3.28 5.27 3.11
N LEU A 37 4.44 4.61 2.95
CA LEU A 37 4.78 3.90 1.72
C LEU A 37 3.88 2.68 1.48
N LEU A 38 3.41 1.99 2.52
CA LEU A 38 2.42 0.92 2.40
C LEU A 38 1.06 1.43 1.90
N GLU A 39 0.62 2.58 2.40
CA GLU A 39 -0.61 3.22 1.94
C GLU A 39 -0.50 3.59 0.45
N GLN A 40 0.57 4.27 0.06
CA GLN A 40 0.84 4.63 -1.34
C GLN A 40 0.96 3.40 -2.24
N SER A 41 1.58 2.32 -1.73
CA SER A 41 1.67 1.05 -2.44
C SER A 41 0.27 0.48 -2.75
N LEU A 42 -0.59 0.41 -1.74
CA LEU A 42 -1.94 -0.15 -1.90
C LEU A 42 -2.82 0.73 -2.79
N GLU A 43 -2.74 2.05 -2.65
CA GLU A 43 -3.46 3.00 -3.49
C GLU A 43 -3.13 2.81 -4.97
N LEU A 44 -1.84 2.78 -5.31
CA LEU A 44 -1.39 2.62 -6.69
C LEU A 44 -1.69 1.23 -7.25
N PHE A 45 -1.63 0.19 -6.42
CA PHE A 45 -2.05 -1.16 -6.81
C PHE A 45 -3.53 -1.16 -7.22
N ILE A 46 -4.41 -0.59 -6.40
CA ILE A 46 -5.84 -0.55 -6.69
C ILE A 46 -6.12 0.29 -7.93
N LYS A 47 -5.53 1.49 -8.01
CA LYS A 47 -5.70 2.38 -9.17
C LYS A 47 -5.26 1.72 -10.47
N HIS A 48 -4.14 1.00 -10.47
CA HIS A 48 -3.71 0.23 -11.64
C HIS A 48 -4.78 -0.78 -12.10
N HIS A 49 -5.35 -1.54 -11.15
CA HIS A 49 -6.37 -2.55 -11.49
C HIS A 49 -7.67 -1.91 -11.97
N LEU A 50 -8.04 -0.75 -11.44
CA LEU A 50 -9.17 0.04 -11.97
C LEU A 50 -8.86 0.53 -13.39
N GLU A 51 -7.65 1.04 -13.67
CA GLU A 51 -7.23 1.51 -14.99
C GLU A 51 -7.32 0.40 -16.06
N ILE A 52 -6.77 -0.78 -15.78
CA ILE A 52 -6.76 -1.89 -16.75
C ILE A 52 -8.15 -2.51 -16.96
N ASN A 53 -9.05 -2.39 -15.99
CA ASN A 53 -10.45 -2.80 -16.11
C ASN A 53 -11.34 -1.69 -16.71
N GLY A 54 -10.77 -0.55 -17.11
CA GLY A 54 -11.51 0.56 -17.72
C GLY A 54 -12.46 1.28 -16.75
N VAL A 55 -12.24 1.14 -15.43
CA VAL A 55 -13.05 1.76 -14.39
C VAL A 55 -12.50 3.14 -14.06
N LYS A 56 -13.33 4.18 -14.25
CA LYS A 56 -12.99 5.54 -13.82
C LYS A 56 -13.12 5.65 -12.30
N TYR A 57 -12.15 6.32 -11.67
CA TYR A 57 -12.16 6.60 -10.24
C TYR A 57 -11.90 8.09 -9.97
N PRO A 58 -12.40 8.63 -8.84
CA PRO A 58 -12.16 10.02 -8.47
C PRO A 58 -10.69 10.26 -8.10
N HIS A 59 -10.24 11.51 -8.18
CA HIS A 59 -8.96 11.90 -7.62
C HIS A 59 -9.05 11.89 -6.09
N THR A 60 -8.68 10.77 -5.47
CA THR A 60 -8.77 10.53 -4.03
C THR A 60 -7.63 9.64 -3.53
N HIS A 61 -7.35 9.75 -2.23
CA HIS A 61 -6.50 8.84 -1.43
C HIS A 61 -7.34 7.94 -0.50
N ASP A 62 -8.67 8.04 -0.57
CA ASP A 62 -9.56 7.24 0.27
C ASP A 62 -9.62 5.79 -0.23
N LEU A 63 -8.89 4.89 0.45
CA LEU A 63 -8.83 3.49 0.07
C LEU A 63 -10.20 2.79 0.15
N PRO A 64 -11.08 3.01 1.16
CA PRO A 64 -12.43 2.43 1.17
C PRO A 64 -13.21 2.71 -0.12
N THR A 65 -13.18 3.95 -0.62
CA THR A 65 -13.81 4.30 -1.90
C THR A 65 -13.19 3.51 -3.06
N LEU A 66 -11.86 3.46 -3.13
CA LEU A 66 -11.16 2.74 -4.20
C LEU A 66 -11.39 1.23 -4.15
N VAL A 67 -11.42 0.63 -2.96
CA VAL A 67 -11.72 -0.79 -2.73
C VAL A 67 -13.14 -1.12 -3.18
N ASN A 68 -14.13 -0.30 -2.83
CA ASN A 68 -15.52 -0.53 -3.25
C ASN A 68 -15.68 -0.47 -4.77
N LEU A 69 -14.97 0.44 -5.44
CA LEU A 69 -14.93 0.51 -6.90
C LEU A 69 -14.27 -0.73 -7.48
N LEU A 70 -13.17 -1.18 -6.88
CA LEU A 70 -12.45 -2.36 -7.35
C LEU A 70 -13.32 -3.61 -7.23
N ASN A 71 -13.92 -3.85 -6.06
CA ASN A 71 -14.79 -5.01 -5.83
C ASN A 71 -16.00 -5.07 -6.78
N SER A 72 -16.45 -3.93 -7.28
CA SER A 72 -17.55 -3.87 -8.27
C SER A 72 -17.11 -4.32 -9.67
N ALA A 73 -15.80 -4.36 -9.93
CA ALA A 73 -15.19 -4.77 -11.19
C ALA A 73 -14.45 -6.11 -11.09
N ASP A 74 -13.75 -6.35 -9.98
CA ASP A 74 -12.93 -7.53 -9.71
C ASP A 74 -12.67 -7.69 -8.19
N ASP A 75 -12.95 -8.87 -7.63
CA ASP A 75 -12.78 -9.17 -6.20
C ASP A 75 -11.36 -9.68 -5.91
N LEU A 76 -10.38 -8.78 -6.10
CA LEU A 76 -8.96 -9.11 -5.98
C LEU A 76 -8.42 -9.08 -4.56
N LEU A 77 -9.06 -8.32 -3.67
CA LEU A 77 -8.54 -8.06 -2.33
C LEU A 77 -9.19 -9.01 -1.32
N GLY A 78 -8.39 -9.65 -0.47
CA GLY A 78 -8.95 -10.46 0.62
C GLY A 78 -9.76 -9.60 1.61
N GLU A 79 -10.87 -10.15 2.14
CA GLU A 79 -11.80 -9.48 3.07
C GLU A 79 -11.10 -8.71 4.20
N LYS A 80 -10.07 -9.32 4.81
CA LYS A 80 -9.29 -8.68 5.90
C LYS A 80 -8.62 -7.38 5.46
N LEU A 81 -8.10 -7.32 4.22
CA LEU A 81 -7.50 -6.11 3.68
C LEU A 81 -8.55 -5.06 3.37
N GLN A 82 -9.71 -5.48 2.84
CA GLN A 82 -10.82 -4.56 2.59
C GLN A 82 -11.29 -3.89 3.89
N LEU A 83 -11.48 -4.65 4.97
CA LEU A 83 -11.84 -4.13 6.30
C LEU A 83 -10.75 -3.24 6.90
N PHE A 84 -9.48 -3.50 6.59
CA PHE A 84 -8.33 -2.75 7.13
C PHE A 84 -8.00 -1.49 6.32
N ALA A 85 -8.53 -1.33 5.11
CA ALA A 85 -8.26 -0.21 4.20
C ALA A 85 -8.55 1.17 4.83
N GLY A 86 -9.61 1.27 5.65
CA GLY A 86 -9.91 2.51 6.37
C GLY A 86 -8.82 2.90 7.37
N THR A 87 -8.19 1.93 8.05
CA THR A 87 -7.05 2.18 8.93
C THR A 87 -5.84 2.67 8.15
N ILE A 88 -5.51 1.99 7.04
CA ILE A 88 -4.38 2.32 6.17
C ILE A 88 -4.53 3.73 5.58
N THR A 89 -5.74 4.12 5.16
CA THR A 89 -6.02 5.47 4.63
C THR A 89 -5.59 6.58 5.59
N THR A 90 -5.73 6.35 6.91
CA THR A 90 -5.32 7.35 7.90
C THR A 90 -3.81 7.53 7.99
N TRP A 91 -3.01 6.59 7.50
CA TRP A 91 -1.55 6.65 7.55
C TRP A 91 -1.01 7.73 6.63
N GLU A 92 -1.67 7.98 5.48
CA GLU A 92 -1.32 9.05 4.54
C GLU A 92 -1.29 10.42 5.23
N SER A 93 -2.38 10.75 5.92
CA SER A 93 -2.56 12.10 6.47
C SER A 93 -1.91 12.25 7.84
N LYS A 94 -2.04 11.25 8.73
CA LYS A 94 -1.56 11.37 10.11
C LYS A 94 -0.05 11.41 10.20
N THR A 95 0.66 10.60 9.41
CA THR A 95 2.14 10.54 9.43
C THR A 95 2.80 11.81 8.91
N ARG A 96 2.10 12.58 8.06
CA ARG A 96 2.63 13.80 7.44
C ARG A 96 2.25 15.08 8.18
N TYR A 97 1.07 15.13 8.80
CA TYR A 97 0.52 16.38 9.33
C TYR A 97 0.48 16.46 10.86
N ILE A 98 0.50 15.33 11.57
CA ILE A 98 0.44 15.32 13.03
C ILE A 98 1.86 15.23 13.60
N LYS A 99 2.31 16.30 14.26
CA LYS A 99 3.61 16.33 14.93
C LYS A 99 3.64 15.31 16.07
N ASN A 100 4.76 14.60 16.21
CA ASN A 100 4.99 13.57 17.24
C ASN A 100 3.96 12.43 17.23
N TYR A 101 3.27 12.23 16.11
CA TYR A 101 2.44 11.06 15.90
C TYR A 101 3.31 9.91 15.42
N PHE A 102 3.09 8.72 15.97
CA PHE A 102 3.71 7.48 15.50
C PHE A 102 2.65 6.42 15.30
N LEU A 103 2.73 5.70 14.19
CA LEU A 103 1.88 4.55 13.96
C LEU A 103 2.23 3.45 14.97
N GLU A 104 1.22 2.69 15.39
CA GLU A 104 1.47 1.50 16.20
C GLU A 104 2.17 0.44 15.32
N LYS A 105 3.32 -0.06 15.79
CA LYS A 105 4.11 -1.09 15.12
C LYS A 105 3.25 -2.26 14.61
N ARG A 106 2.37 -2.80 15.46
CA ARG A 106 1.46 -3.90 15.13
C ARG A 106 0.55 -3.62 13.92
N ASN A 107 0.13 -2.37 13.73
CA ASN A 107 -0.75 -1.99 12.63
C ASN A 107 0.04 -1.97 11.32
N VAL A 108 1.28 -1.50 11.35
CA VAL A 108 2.17 -1.53 10.17
C VAL A 108 2.58 -2.96 9.83
N GLU A 109 2.87 -3.80 10.82
CA GLU A 109 3.10 -5.25 10.63
C GLU A 109 1.89 -5.91 9.96
N LYS A 110 0.68 -5.59 10.44
CA LYS A 110 -0.55 -6.08 9.82
C LYS A 110 -0.73 -5.57 8.38
N GLY A 111 -0.34 -4.33 8.11
CA GLY A 111 -0.30 -3.77 6.75
C GLY A 111 0.61 -4.59 5.83
N PHE A 112 1.83 -4.90 6.26
CA PHE A 112 2.75 -5.77 5.50
C PHE A 112 2.15 -7.16 5.26
N GLU A 113 1.60 -7.80 6.31
CA GLU A 113 0.99 -9.13 6.21
C GLU A 113 -0.11 -9.16 5.13
N LEU A 114 -0.96 -8.14 5.09
CA LEU A 114 -2.10 -8.09 4.19
C LEU A 114 -1.75 -7.63 2.76
N ILE A 115 -0.76 -6.74 2.60
CA ILE A 115 -0.39 -6.18 1.30
C ILE A 115 0.61 -7.08 0.56
N LYS A 116 1.52 -7.76 1.27
CA LYS A 116 2.57 -8.60 0.64
C LYS A 116 2.04 -9.62 -0.38
N PRO A 117 0.94 -10.36 -0.11
CA PRO A 117 0.42 -11.35 -1.06
C PRO A 117 0.04 -10.76 -2.43
N LEU A 118 -0.31 -9.47 -2.51
CA LEU A 118 -0.63 -8.79 -3.77
C LEU A 118 0.55 -8.72 -4.74
N PHE A 119 1.77 -8.87 -4.22
CA PHE A 119 3.01 -8.78 -4.99
C PHE A 119 3.76 -10.10 -5.09
N GLN A 120 3.15 -11.24 -4.70
CA GLN A 120 3.84 -12.52 -4.61
C GLN A 120 4.51 -12.92 -5.93
N ASN A 121 3.80 -12.82 -7.06
CA ASN A 121 4.35 -13.11 -8.39
C ASN A 121 5.63 -12.31 -8.69
N ARG A 122 5.64 -11.01 -8.33
CA ARG A 122 6.80 -10.13 -8.54
C ARG A 122 7.96 -10.44 -7.59
N LEU A 123 7.66 -10.92 -6.38
CA LEU A 123 8.67 -11.36 -5.42
C LEU A 123 9.32 -12.67 -5.86
N ASP A 124 8.53 -13.60 -6.41
CA ASP A 124 9.01 -14.88 -6.93
C ASP A 124 9.98 -14.65 -8.09
N ASP A 125 9.66 -13.75 -9.03
CA ASP A 125 10.52 -13.37 -10.15
C ASP A 125 11.91 -12.84 -9.71
N MET A 126 11.99 -12.19 -8.55
CA MET A 126 13.26 -11.69 -8.00
C MET A 126 14.10 -12.77 -7.31
N SER A 127 13.50 -13.89 -6.92
CA SER A 127 14.18 -14.98 -6.19
C SER A 127 14.93 -15.96 -7.09
N VAL A 128 14.77 -15.81 -8.42
CA VAL A 128 15.38 -16.67 -9.45
C VAL A 128 16.80 -16.18 -9.85
N PHE A 129 17.31 -15.13 -9.18
CA PHE A 129 18.65 -14.54 -9.38
C PHE A 129 19.45 -14.54 -8.08
#